data_AF-A0A8B6Y4H9-F1
#
_entry.id   AF-A0A8B6Y4H9-F1
#
_cell.length_a   1.000
_cell.length_b   1.000
_cell.length_c   1.000
_cell.angle_alpha   90.00
_cell.angle_beta   90.00
_cell.angle_gamma   90.00
#
_symmetry.space_group_name_H-M   'P 1'
#
loop_
_entity.id
_entity.type
_entity.pdbx_description
1 polymer ?
#
loop_
_entity_poly.entity_id
_entity_poly.type
_entity_poly.pdbx_seq_one_letter_code
_entity_poly.pdbx_strand_id
1 'polypeptide(L)'
;MCIKSVLEVKDAIKTLAKTNDEFKRSCPSDDQWKTLEYSIPFLEKIYNISVTLSVDKRPTIQDVIPELYSLYQELLSHQHHKHKPTRTFIKMLICELQERYPLNGAEQLINCFANFLDPRYKGLHLIEYKKCDEIKEAILTQEKEKKHEKASMSSTKTDNESNENVKVNHHELLRKRLKQDILARSASTMTKLGLEIDHYLAAETAEKTTDILEWWKTMKLQYPILSNYARKYLCIPATSATSERVFSSAGNVVTARRTTLAVENVEKM
;
A
#
# COMPACT_ATOMS: atom_id res chain seq x y z
N MET A 1 17.94 -18.67 -2.49
CA MET A 1 16.75 -19.56 -2.48
C MET A 1 17.23 -21.00 -2.33
N CYS A 2 16.98 -21.65 -1.19
CA CYS A 2 17.42 -23.03 -0.91
C CYS A 2 17.04 -24.03 -2.02
N ILE A 3 15.84 -23.91 -2.61
CA ILE A 3 15.38 -24.79 -3.69
C ILE A 3 16.25 -24.69 -4.95
N LYS A 4 16.71 -23.48 -5.34
CA LYS A 4 17.61 -23.31 -6.50
C LYS A 4 18.94 -24.04 -6.25
N SER A 5 19.51 -23.87 -5.06
CA SER A 5 20.74 -24.57 -4.66
C SER A 5 20.57 -26.10 -4.61
N VAL A 6 19.42 -26.59 -4.14
CA VAL A 6 19.10 -28.03 -4.14
C VAL A 6 19.00 -28.59 -5.58
N LEU A 7 18.50 -27.80 -6.52
CA LEU A 7 18.43 -28.20 -7.93
C LEU A 7 19.78 -28.15 -8.64
N GLU A 8 20.68 -27.24 -8.26
CA GLU A 8 22.07 -27.21 -8.77
C GLU A 8 22.83 -28.49 -8.41
N VAL A 9 22.59 -29.06 -7.23
CA VAL A 9 23.23 -30.31 -6.78
C VAL A 9 22.40 -31.56 -7.06
N LYS A 10 21.34 -31.47 -7.87
CA LYS A 10 20.40 -32.57 -8.16
C LYS A 10 21.11 -33.85 -8.62
N ASP A 11 22.07 -33.74 -9.54
CA ASP A 11 22.78 -34.89 -10.09
C ASP A 11 23.72 -35.54 -9.05
N ALA A 12 24.33 -34.73 -8.18
CA ALA A 12 25.12 -35.23 -7.07
C ALA A 12 24.24 -35.98 -6.06
N ILE A 13 23.07 -35.44 -5.71
CA ILE A 13 22.10 -36.10 -4.83
C ILE A 13 21.63 -37.43 -5.44
N LYS A 14 21.29 -37.45 -6.74
CA LYS A 14 20.88 -38.68 -7.44
C LYS A 14 22.00 -39.72 -7.48
N THR A 15 23.26 -39.29 -7.59
CA THR A 15 24.41 -40.20 -7.58
C THR A 15 24.68 -40.76 -6.19
N LEU A 16 24.56 -39.93 -5.15
CA LEU A 16 24.71 -40.35 -3.77
C LEU A 16 23.62 -41.36 -3.36
N ALA A 17 22.38 -41.13 -3.81
CA ALA A 17 21.26 -42.04 -3.57
C ALA A 17 21.42 -43.42 -4.23
N LYS A 18 22.28 -43.55 -5.25
CA LYS A 18 22.64 -44.84 -5.86
C LYS A 18 23.70 -45.60 -5.08
N THR A 19 24.54 -44.89 -4.32
CA THR A 19 25.70 -45.44 -3.62
C THR A 19 25.47 -45.64 -2.12
N ASN A 20 24.51 -44.94 -1.53
CA ASN A 20 24.19 -45.02 -0.10
C ASN A 20 22.68 -45.25 0.12
N ASP A 21 22.33 -46.39 0.72
CA ASP A 21 20.95 -46.80 1.00
C ASP A 21 20.22 -45.88 1.99
N GLU A 22 20.94 -45.18 2.86
CA GLU A 22 20.37 -44.19 3.79
C GLU A 22 19.85 -42.97 3.01
N PHE A 23 20.64 -42.47 2.05
CA PHE A 23 20.26 -41.34 1.20
C PHE A 23 19.21 -41.69 0.17
N LYS A 24 19.10 -42.96 -0.22
CA LYS A 24 18.07 -43.45 -1.14
C LYS A 24 16.66 -43.18 -0.61
N ARG A 25 16.45 -43.24 0.72
CA ARG A 25 15.15 -42.96 1.36
C ARG A 25 14.79 -41.47 1.39
N SER A 26 15.80 -40.59 1.45
CA SER A 26 15.62 -39.14 1.50
C SER A 26 15.70 -38.46 0.13
N CYS A 27 16.10 -39.18 -0.91
CA CYS A 27 16.17 -38.66 -2.28
C CYS A 27 14.76 -38.37 -2.81
N PRO A 28 14.49 -37.16 -3.31
CA PRO A 28 13.21 -36.85 -3.93
C PRO A 28 12.94 -37.76 -5.14
N SER A 29 11.67 -38.13 -5.33
CA SER A 29 11.20 -38.82 -6.52
C SER A 29 11.27 -37.91 -7.75
N ASP A 30 11.21 -38.49 -8.95
CA ASP A 30 11.22 -37.69 -10.19
C ASP A 30 10.05 -36.70 -10.27
N ASP A 31 8.88 -37.04 -9.74
CA ASP A 31 7.74 -36.12 -9.64
C ASP A 31 7.99 -35.00 -8.61
N GLN A 32 8.69 -35.29 -7.50
CA GLN A 32 9.07 -34.25 -6.54
C GLN A 32 10.09 -33.29 -7.15
N TRP A 33 11.09 -33.80 -7.89
CA TRP A 33 12.04 -32.96 -8.64
C TRP A 33 11.34 -32.06 -9.66
N LYS A 34 10.41 -32.61 -10.45
CA LYS A 34 9.61 -31.81 -11.39
C LYS A 34 8.75 -30.77 -10.67
N THR A 35 8.17 -31.11 -9.52
CA THR A 35 7.43 -30.13 -8.70
C THR A 35 8.33 -28.96 -8.33
N LEU A 36 9.52 -29.22 -7.79
CA LEU A 36 10.47 -28.18 -7.40
C LEU A 36 10.86 -27.28 -8.58
N GLU A 37 11.17 -27.87 -9.73
CA GLU A 37 11.51 -27.14 -10.96
C GLU A 37 10.36 -26.25 -11.44
N TYR A 38 9.16 -26.81 -11.54
CA TYR A 38 7.99 -26.06 -12.00
C TYR A 38 7.48 -25.04 -10.99
N SER A 39 7.83 -25.18 -9.71
CA SER A 39 7.45 -24.22 -8.67
C SER A 39 8.35 -22.98 -8.62
N ILE A 40 9.58 -23.04 -9.16
CA ILE A 40 10.54 -21.91 -9.11
C ILE A 40 9.96 -20.59 -9.62
N PRO A 41 9.33 -20.51 -10.82
CA PRO A 41 8.89 -19.22 -11.35
C PRO A 41 7.92 -18.49 -10.42
N PHE A 42 6.99 -19.23 -9.80
CA PHE A 42 6.03 -18.67 -8.86
C PHE A 42 6.71 -18.21 -7.56
N LEU A 43 7.65 -19.00 -7.03
CA LEU A 43 8.39 -18.64 -5.82
C LEU A 43 9.31 -17.44 -6.06
N GLU A 44 9.88 -17.32 -7.26
CA GLU A 44 10.68 -16.18 -7.68
C GLU A 44 9.83 -14.92 -7.82
N LYS A 45 8.63 -15.03 -8.39
CA LYS A 45 7.67 -13.90 -8.41
C LYS A 45 7.31 -13.45 -7.01
N ILE A 46 7.00 -14.37 -6.09
CA ILE A 46 6.71 -14.05 -4.68
C ILE A 46 7.90 -13.36 -4.01
N TYR A 47 9.11 -13.87 -4.24
CA TYR A 47 10.34 -13.26 -3.73
C TYR A 47 10.54 -11.84 -4.27
N ASN A 48 10.34 -11.63 -5.57
CA ASN A 48 10.48 -10.29 -6.16
C ASN A 48 9.45 -9.31 -5.59
N ILE A 49 8.21 -9.76 -5.38
CA ILE A 49 7.17 -8.95 -4.71
C ILE A 49 7.60 -8.60 -3.29
N SER A 50 8.08 -9.56 -2.50
CA SER A 50 8.50 -9.29 -1.12
C SER A 50 9.66 -8.30 -1.07
N VAL A 51 10.63 -8.40 -1.98
CA VAL A 51 11.72 -7.42 -2.12
C VAL A 51 11.18 -6.04 -2.47
N THR A 52 10.30 -5.93 -3.46
CA THR A 52 9.66 -4.67 -3.88
C THR A 52 8.93 -3.98 -2.74
N LEU A 53 8.12 -4.73 -1.97
CA LEU A 53 7.34 -4.21 -0.84
C LEU A 53 8.19 -3.94 0.41
N SER A 54 9.41 -4.44 0.46
CA SER A 54 10.36 -4.23 1.57
C SER A 54 11.28 -3.04 1.36
N VAL A 55 11.12 -2.26 0.29
CA VAL A 55 11.92 -1.04 0.05
C VAL A 55 11.48 0.08 1.01
N ASP A 56 12.44 0.91 1.44
CA ASP A 56 12.24 2.00 2.40
C ASP A 56 12.44 3.42 1.82
N LYS A 57 13.11 3.54 0.66
CA LYS A 57 13.39 4.85 0.03
C LYS A 57 12.26 5.43 -0.81
N ARG A 58 11.14 4.71 -0.93
CA ARG A 58 9.95 5.13 -1.72
C ARG A 58 8.68 4.59 -1.07
N PRO A 59 7.50 5.18 -1.36
CA PRO A 59 6.21 4.56 -1.05
C PRO A 59 6.13 3.13 -1.57
N THR A 60 5.60 2.20 -0.77
CA THR A 60 5.43 0.79 -1.14
C THR A 60 4.00 0.28 -0.99
N ILE A 61 3.20 0.86 -0.10
CA ILE A 61 1.84 0.37 0.21
C ILE A 61 0.89 0.41 -1.00
N GLN A 62 1.07 1.37 -1.91
CA GLN A 62 0.27 1.48 -3.12
C GLN A 62 0.51 0.33 -4.11
N ASP A 63 1.67 -0.34 -4.01
CA ASP A 63 2.03 -1.47 -4.86
C ASP A 63 1.48 -2.81 -4.32
N VAL A 64 0.95 -2.86 -3.08
CA VAL A 64 0.44 -4.10 -2.46
C VAL A 64 -0.66 -4.75 -3.30
N ILE A 65 -1.72 -4.00 -3.62
CA ILE A 65 -2.85 -4.54 -4.41
C ILE A 65 -2.40 -4.92 -5.82
N PRO A 66 -1.70 -4.06 -6.60
CA PRO A 66 -1.21 -4.41 -7.94
C PRO A 66 -0.32 -5.66 -7.96
N GLU A 67 0.62 -5.79 -7.03
CA GLU A 67 1.55 -6.92 -7.01
C GLU A 67 0.85 -8.23 -6.63
N LEU A 68 -0.02 -8.21 -5.61
CA LEU A 68 -0.82 -9.36 -5.22
C LEU A 68 -1.83 -9.75 -6.30
N TYR A 69 -2.45 -8.77 -6.95
CA TYR A 69 -3.34 -9.00 -8.09
C TYR A 69 -2.58 -9.65 -9.25
N SER A 70 -1.41 -9.13 -9.61
CA SER A 70 -0.57 -9.70 -10.67
C SER A 70 -0.18 -11.15 -10.37
N LEU A 71 0.25 -11.44 -9.14
CA LEU A 71 0.59 -12.81 -8.72
C LEU A 71 -0.63 -13.73 -8.80
N TYR A 72 -1.78 -13.27 -8.31
CA TYR A 72 -3.00 -14.06 -8.34
C TYR A 72 -3.43 -14.42 -9.76
N GLN A 73 -3.40 -13.46 -10.69
CA GLN A 73 -3.72 -13.71 -12.11
C GLN A 73 -2.74 -14.70 -12.75
N GLU A 74 -1.45 -14.58 -12.44
CA GLU A 74 -0.43 -15.51 -12.94
C GLU A 74 -0.68 -16.94 -12.45
N LEU A 75 -0.99 -17.12 -11.16
CA LEU A 75 -1.31 -18.42 -10.57
C LEU A 75 -2.61 -19.01 -11.16
N LEU A 76 -3.65 -18.19 -11.35
CA LEU A 76 -4.91 -18.62 -11.96
C LEU A 76 -4.69 -19.11 -13.40
N SER A 77 -3.85 -18.44 -14.18
CA SER A 77 -3.53 -18.87 -15.56
C SER A 77 -2.87 -20.27 -15.60
N HIS A 78 -2.26 -20.71 -14.49
CA HIS A 78 -1.58 -22.01 -14.36
C HIS A 78 -2.36 -23.02 -13.48
N GLN A 79 -3.57 -22.73 -13.04
CA GLN A 79 -4.34 -23.59 -12.12
C GLN A 79 -4.70 -24.98 -12.70
N HIS A 80 -4.60 -25.14 -14.03
CA HIS A 80 -4.81 -26.38 -14.76
C HIS A 80 -3.50 -26.99 -15.29
N HIS A 81 -2.37 -26.76 -14.61
CA HIS A 81 -1.06 -27.30 -14.99
C HIS A 81 -1.11 -28.82 -15.24
N LYS A 82 -0.40 -29.30 -16.26
CA LYS A 82 -0.41 -30.72 -16.69
C LYS A 82 0.08 -31.65 -15.57
N HIS A 83 1.19 -31.29 -14.93
CA HIS A 83 1.77 -32.05 -13.82
C HIS A 83 0.91 -31.93 -12.55
N LYS A 84 0.33 -33.05 -12.08
CA LYS A 84 -0.64 -33.10 -10.97
C LYS A 84 -0.09 -32.52 -9.65
N PRO A 85 1.11 -32.90 -9.17
CA PRO A 85 1.68 -32.31 -7.96
C PRO A 85 1.84 -30.79 -8.03
N THR A 86 2.36 -30.26 -9.15
CA THR A 86 2.49 -28.81 -9.37
C THR A 86 1.13 -28.12 -9.40
N ARG A 87 0.13 -28.74 -10.03
CA ARG A 87 -1.24 -28.22 -10.02
C ARG A 87 -1.80 -28.13 -8.61
N THR A 88 -1.56 -29.14 -7.77
CA THR A 88 -1.96 -29.11 -6.35
C THR A 88 -1.23 -28.00 -5.61
N PHE A 89 0.09 -27.85 -5.79
CA PHE A 89 0.87 -26.76 -5.23
C PHE A 89 0.31 -25.38 -5.59
N ILE A 90 0.02 -25.13 -6.87
CA ILE A 90 -0.54 -23.85 -7.36
C ILE A 90 -1.90 -23.60 -6.71
N LYS A 91 -2.78 -24.60 -6.64
CA LYS A 91 -4.10 -24.46 -5.99
C LYS A 91 -3.99 -24.16 -4.50
N MET A 92 -3.09 -24.84 -3.80
CA MET A 92 -2.81 -24.55 -2.39
C MET A 92 -2.30 -23.12 -2.21
N LEU A 93 -1.37 -22.69 -3.07
CA LEU A 93 -0.83 -21.34 -3.02
C LEU A 93 -1.89 -20.27 -3.29
N ILE A 94 -2.82 -20.52 -4.23
CA ILE A 94 -3.98 -19.65 -4.48
C ILE A 94 -4.85 -19.55 -3.23
N CYS A 95 -5.16 -20.68 -2.59
CA CYS A 95 -5.96 -20.71 -1.35
C CYS A 95 -5.28 -19.93 -0.23
N GLU A 96 -4.01 -20.21 0.06
CA GLU A 96 -3.23 -19.50 1.08
C GLU A 96 -3.13 -18.00 0.80
N LEU A 97 -2.96 -17.61 -0.47
CA LEU A 97 -2.88 -16.20 -0.85
C LEU A 97 -4.20 -15.47 -0.57
N GLN A 98 -5.34 -16.08 -0.90
CA GLN A 98 -6.66 -15.49 -0.65
C GLN A 98 -7.07 -15.52 0.82
N GLU A 99 -6.62 -16.52 1.57
CA GLU A 99 -6.86 -16.58 3.02
C GLU A 99 -6.08 -15.49 3.76
N ARG A 100 -4.81 -15.29 3.41
CA ARG A 100 -3.95 -14.28 4.06
C ARG A 100 -4.18 -12.86 3.56
N TYR A 101 -4.49 -12.72 2.27
CA TYR A 101 -4.73 -11.43 1.62
C TYR A 101 -6.05 -11.44 0.85
N PRO A 102 -7.19 -11.44 1.54
CA PRO A 102 -8.49 -11.41 0.89
C PRO A 102 -8.59 -10.25 -0.11
N LEU A 103 -9.19 -10.53 -1.28
CA LEU A 103 -9.30 -9.57 -2.38
C LEU A 103 -7.93 -9.00 -2.81
N ASN A 104 -6.87 -9.82 -2.76
CA ASN A 104 -5.49 -9.40 -3.05
C ASN A 104 -5.05 -8.19 -2.21
N GLY A 105 -5.47 -8.16 -0.95
CA GLY A 105 -5.16 -7.08 -0.01
C GLY A 105 -6.12 -5.88 -0.06
N ALA A 106 -7.13 -5.88 -0.93
CA ALA A 106 -8.15 -4.84 -1.01
C ALA A 106 -9.21 -4.93 0.10
N GLU A 107 -9.15 -5.94 0.98
CA GLU A 107 -9.93 -5.92 2.23
C GLU A 107 -9.52 -4.77 3.15
N GLN A 108 -8.22 -4.48 3.22
CA GLN A 108 -7.67 -3.46 4.10
C GLN A 108 -7.86 -2.07 3.50
N LEU A 109 -8.59 -1.21 4.22
CA LEU A 109 -8.92 0.14 3.77
C LEU A 109 -7.69 0.99 3.44
N ILE A 110 -6.59 0.80 4.17
CA ILE A 110 -5.33 1.54 3.97
C ILE A 110 -4.72 1.21 2.60
N ASN A 111 -4.71 -0.07 2.19
CA ASN A 111 -4.23 -0.49 0.88
C ASN A 111 -5.10 0.11 -0.23
N CYS A 112 -6.41 0.17 -0.01
CA CYS A 112 -7.35 0.77 -0.96
C CYS A 112 -7.14 2.28 -1.11
N PHE A 113 -6.94 3.02 -0.01
CA PHE A 113 -6.60 4.44 -0.09
C PHE A 113 -5.30 4.65 -0.87
N ALA A 114 -4.26 3.87 -0.57
CA ALA A 114 -2.99 3.98 -1.27
C ALA A 114 -3.12 3.73 -2.78
N ASN A 115 -3.85 2.69 -3.18
CA ASN A 115 -4.10 2.40 -4.61
C ASN A 115 -4.93 3.49 -5.31
N PHE A 116 -5.92 4.04 -4.61
CA PHE A 116 -6.76 5.12 -5.13
C PHE A 116 -5.96 6.43 -5.31
N LEU A 117 -5.11 6.75 -4.33
CA LEU A 117 -4.32 7.98 -4.28
C LEU A 117 -3.02 7.89 -5.10
N ASP A 118 -2.69 6.74 -5.70
CA ASP A 118 -1.60 6.64 -6.64
C ASP A 118 -2.04 7.15 -8.03
N PRO A 119 -1.45 8.23 -8.58
CA PRO A 119 -1.85 8.80 -9.86
C PRO A 119 -1.60 7.86 -11.06
N ARG A 120 -0.82 6.80 -10.88
CA ARG A 120 -0.57 5.75 -11.89
C ARG A 120 -1.72 4.72 -11.94
N TYR A 121 -2.39 4.50 -10.81
CA TYR A 121 -3.46 3.50 -10.69
C TYR A 121 -4.85 4.12 -10.59
N LYS A 122 -5.03 5.21 -9.84
CA LYS A 122 -6.31 5.90 -9.63
C LYS A 122 -7.46 4.96 -9.25
N GLY A 123 -7.16 3.92 -8.46
CA GLY A 123 -8.14 2.92 -8.07
C GLY A 123 -8.49 1.87 -9.13
N LEU A 124 -7.70 1.74 -10.21
CA LEU A 124 -7.90 0.76 -11.28
C LEU A 124 -8.21 -0.65 -10.77
N HIS A 125 -7.44 -1.13 -9.79
CA HIS A 125 -7.61 -2.49 -9.24
C HIS A 125 -8.85 -2.61 -8.34
N LEU A 126 -9.33 -1.48 -7.79
CA LEU A 126 -10.50 -1.46 -6.91
C LEU A 126 -11.80 -1.64 -7.69
N ILE A 127 -11.77 -1.45 -9.02
CA ILE A 127 -12.91 -1.70 -9.90
C ILE A 127 -13.31 -3.18 -9.83
N GLU A 128 -12.32 -4.09 -9.83
CA GLU A 128 -12.57 -5.54 -9.75
C GLU A 128 -13.25 -5.97 -8.45
N TYR A 129 -13.06 -5.18 -7.39
CA TYR A 129 -13.65 -5.43 -6.08
C TYR A 129 -14.86 -4.57 -5.78
N LYS A 130 -15.30 -3.73 -6.73
CA LYS A 130 -16.39 -2.76 -6.57
C LYS A 130 -16.20 -1.82 -5.37
N LYS A 131 -14.95 -1.51 -5.02
CA LYS A 131 -14.60 -0.67 -3.86
C LYS A 131 -14.33 0.78 -4.21
N CYS A 132 -14.22 1.14 -5.49
CA CYS A 132 -13.83 2.49 -5.90
C CYS A 132 -14.76 3.57 -5.30
N ASP A 133 -16.07 3.38 -5.36
CA ASP A 133 -17.03 4.35 -4.81
C ASP A 133 -17.07 4.34 -3.27
N GLU A 134 -16.91 3.17 -2.65
CA GLU A 134 -16.74 3.04 -1.19
C GLU A 134 -15.56 3.89 -0.69
N ILE A 135 -14.42 3.84 -1.39
CA ILE A 135 -13.23 4.61 -1.02
C ILE A 135 -13.44 6.12 -1.22
N LYS A 136 -14.11 6.54 -2.30
CA LYS A 136 -14.47 7.95 -2.49
C LYS A 136 -15.31 8.47 -1.33
N GLU A 137 -16.35 7.74 -0.96
CA GLU A 137 -17.23 8.12 0.16
C GLU A 137 -16.49 8.09 1.51
N ALA A 138 -15.58 7.15 1.71
CA ALA A 138 -14.76 7.09 2.92
C ALA A 138 -13.83 8.31 3.05
N ILE A 139 -13.19 8.76 1.96
CA ILE A 139 -12.37 9.99 1.95
C ILE A 139 -13.22 11.21 2.30
N LEU A 140 -14.41 11.33 1.68
CA LEU A 140 -15.34 12.43 1.92
C LEU A 140 -15.84 12.46 3.36
N THR A 141 -16.14 11.29 3.93
CA THR A 141 -16.61 11.15 5.32
C THR A 141 -15.52 11.54 6.31
N GLN A 142 -14.30 11.04 6.14
CA GLN A 142 -13.15 11.42 6.99
C GLN A 142 -12.86 12.93 6.96
N GLU A 143 -13.12 13.61 5.84
CA GLU A 143 -12.94 15.07 5.75
C GLU A 143 -14.06 15.84 6.47
N LYS A 144 -15.30 15.34 6.42
CA LYS A 144 -16.42 15.92 7.18
C LYS A 144 -16.16 15.82 8.68
N GLU A 145 -15.73 14.66 9.17
CA GLU A 145 -15.43 14.41 10.58
C GLU A 145 -14.32 15.34 11.11
N LYS A 146 -13.20 15.47 10.38
CA LYS A 146 -12.12 16.40 10.73
C LYS A 146 -12.57 17.85 10.85
N LYS A 147 -13.54 18.28 10.05
CA LYS A 147 -14.09 19.65 10.14
C LYS A 147 -14.95 19.82 11.39
N HIS A 148 -15.74 18.81 11.77
CA HIS A 148 -16.52 18.83 13.01
C HIS A 148 -15.64 18.85 14.27
N GLU A 149 -14.55 18.08 14.29
CA GLU A 149 -13.60 18.09 15.40
C GLU A 149 -12.89 19.46 15.55
N LYS A 150 -12.44 20.06 14.45
CA LYS A 150 -11.81 21.39 14.47
C LYS A 150 -12.77 22.50 14.89
N ALA A 151 -14.05 22.41 14.53
CA ALA A 151 -15.07 23.36 14.97
C ALA A 151 -15.34 23.27 16.49
N SER A 152 -15.26 22.06 17.05
CA SER A 152 -15.50 21.82 18.48
C SER A 152 -14.33 22.23 19.39
N MET A 153 -13.11 22.36 18.84
CA MET A 153 -11.89 22.73 19.57
C MET A 153 -11.56 24.23 19.53
N SER A 154 -12.31 25.03 18.77
CA SER A 154 -12.07 26.47 18.57
C SER A 154 -12.93 27.38 19.47
N SER A 155 -13.74 26.83 20.36
CA SER A 155 -14.64 27.56 21.28
C SER A 155 -13.96 27.94 22.60
N THR A 156 -12.80 28.60 22.54
CA THR A 156 -12.27 29.36 23.70
C THR A 156 -11.32 30.46 23.22
N LYS A 157 -11.90 31.59 22.82
CA LYS A 157 -11.33 32.95 22.90
C LYS A 157 -12.44 33.94 22.51
N THR A 158 -13.19 34.36 23.53
CA THR A 158 -13.99 35.59 23.54
C THR A 158 -13.12 36.77 24.01
N ASP A 159 -13.65 37.96 23.72
CA ASP A 159 -13.31 39.32 24.20
C ASP A 159 -12.51 40.15 23.17
N ASN A 160 -12.85 41.41 22.88
CA ASN A 160 -13.99 42.25 23.26
C ASN A 160 -14.09 43.42 22.26
N GLU A 161 -15.24 44.07 22.25
CA GLU A 161 -15.68 45.14 21.35
C GLU A 161 -14.85 46.43 21.37
N SER A 162 -14.89 47.18 20.27
CA SER A 162 -15.06 48.64 20.35
C SER A 162 -15.84 49.17 19.15
N ASN A 163 -16.87 49.93 19.48
CA ASN A 163 -17.89 50.50 18.63
C ASN A 163 -17.37 51.81 18.00
N GLU A 164 -17.21 51.85 16.67
CA GLU A 164 -17.02 53.11 15.93
C GLU A 164 -17.91 53.16 14.68
N ASN A 165 -18.46 54.36 14.44
CA ASN A 165 -19.34 54.72 13.33
C ASN A 165 -18.63 54.53 11.98
N VAL A 166 -18.79 53.37 11.34
CA VAL A 166 -18.25 53.11 10.00
C VAL A 166 -19.36 53.23 8.96
N LYS A 167 -19.18 54.15 8.00
CA LYS A 167 -19.95 54.20 6.74
C LYS A 167 -20.03 52.79 6.17
N VAL A 168 -21.24 52.21 6.18
CA VAL A 168 -21.48 50.84 5.74
C VAL A 168 -21.08 50.71 4.27
N ASN A 169 -19.93 50.08 4.03
CA ASN A 169 -19.44 49.84 2.68
C ASN A 169 -20.32 48.77 2.03
N HIS A 170 -21.22 49.20 1.13
CA HIS A 170 -22.18 48.33 0.47
C HIS A 170 -21.49 47.14 -0.24
N HIS A 171 -20.23 47.32 -0.70
CA HIS A 171 -19.42 46.24 -1.26
C HIS A 171 -19.05 45.15 -0.25
N GLU A 172 -18.86 45.48 1.03
CA GLU A 172 -18.60 44.47 2.07
C GLU A 172 -19.86 43.68 2.42
N LEU A 173 -21.02 44.35 2.45
CA LEU A 173 -22.30 43.67 2.63
C LEU A 173 -22.61 42.74 1.45
N LEU A 174 -22.36 43.19 0.22
CA LEU A 174 -22.49 42.36 -0.98
C LEU A 174 -21.49 41.19 -0.95
N ARG A 175 -20.25 41.39 -0.48
CA ARG A 175 -19.29 40.28 -0.29
C ARG A 175 -19.75 39.30 0.79
N LYS A 176 -20.30 39.76 1.91
CA LYS A 176 -20.84 38.90 2.97
C LYS A 176 -22.05 38.11 2.48
N ARG A 177 -22.96 38.75 1.73
CA ARG A 177 -24.12 38.10 1.12
C ARG A 177 -23.71 37.09 0.04
N LEU A 178 -22.78 37.45 -0.84
CA LEU A 178 -22.23 36.51 -1.83
C LEU A 178 -21.56 35.32 -1.14
N LYS A 179 -20.80 35.53 -0.06
CA LYS A 179 -20.24 34.43 0.74
C LYS A 179 -21.33 33.58 1.37
N GLN A 180 -22.37 34.18 1.95
CA GLN A 180 -23.51 33.44 2.53
C GLN A 180 -24.30 32.67 1.46
N ASP A 181 -24.52 33.23 0.28
CA ASP A 181 -25.22 32.58 -0.83
C ASP A 181 -24.39 31.45 -1.44
N ILE A 182 -23.06 31.63 -1.53
CA ILE A 182 -22.13 30.54 -1.91
C ILE A 182 -22.13 29.44 -0.86
N LEU A 183 -22.13 29.78 0.44
CA LEU A 183 -22.18 28.81 1.53
C LEU A 183 -23.53 28.07 1.56
N ALA A 184 -24.64 28.77 1.34
CA ALA A 184 -25.98 28.19 1.25
C ALA A 184 -26.15 27.29 0.01
N ARG A 185 -25.54 27.65 -1.14
CA ARG A 185 -25.47 26.77 -2.33
C ARG A 185 -24.54 25.57 -2.10
N SER A 186 -23.46 25.72 -1.35
CA SER A 186 -22.55 24.62 -1.01
C SER A 186 -23.15 23.62 0.00
N ALA A 187 -24.22 24.00 0.70
CA ALA A 187 -24.97 23.10 1.57
C ALA A 187 -25.82 22.08 0.79
N SER A 188 -26.06 22.29 -0.52
CA SER A 188 -26.83 21.36 -1.38
C SER A 188 -26.07 20.88 -2.62
N THR A 189 -24.79 21.19 -2.82
CA THR A 189 -24.06 20.83 -4.05
C THR A 189 -22.56 20.66 -3.77
N MET A 190 -22.00 19.48 -4.10
CA MET A 190 -20.59 19.05 -4.06
C MET A 190 -19.62 19.78 -3.11
N THR A 191 -19.07 19.04 -2.14
CA THR A 191 -17.96 19.55 -1.32
C THR A 191 -16.72 19.84 -2.18
N LYS A 192 -15.89 20.80 -1.75
CA LYS A 192 -14.60 21.12 -2.42
C LYS A 192 -13.73 19.88 -2.69
N LEU A 193 -13.71 18.92 -1.75
CA LEU A 193 -12.98 17.67 -1.91
C LEU A 193 -13.60 16.75 -2.97
N GLY A 194 -14.93 16.71 -3.08
CA GLY A 194 -15.62 15.97 -4.14
C GLY A 194 -15.19 16.44 -5.54
N LEU A 195 -15.12 17.76 -5.74
CA LEU A 195 -14.62 18.34 -7.00
C LEU A 195 -13.15 18.00 -7.26
N GLU A 196 -12.30 18.03 -6.23
CA GLU A 196 -10.89 17.61 -6.36
C GLU A 196 -10.78 16.15 -6.79
N ILE A 197 -11.59 15.25 -6.21
CA ILE A 197 -11.61 13.82 -6.54
C ILE A 197 -12.07 13.62 -7.99
N ASP A 198 -13.17 14.24 -8.40
CA ASP A 198 -13.70 14.08 -9.76
C ASP A 198 -12.69 14.59 -10.80
N HIS A 199 -12.07 15.74 -10.55
CA HIS A 199 -11.03 16.28 -11.42
C HIS A 199 -9.78 15.39 -11.45
N TYR A 200 -9.38 14.81 -10.32
CA TYR A 200 -8.26 13.86 -10.23
C TYR A 200 -8.51 12.58 -11.05
N LEU A 201 -9.72 12.02 -10.95
CA LEU A 201 -10.11 10.80 -11.66
C LEU A 201 -10.26 11.03 -13.17
N ALA A 202 -10.70 12.22 -13.58
CA ALA A 202 -10.82 12.58 -14.99
C ALA A 202 -9.49 12.93 -15.66
N ALA A 203 -8.47 13.33 -14.89
CA ALA A 203 -7.15 13.64 -15.43
C ALA A 203 -6.43 12.39 -15.97
N GLU A 204 -5.45 12.60 -16.84
CA GLU A 204 -4.60 11.51 -17.36
C GLU A 204 -3.83 10.79 -16.24
N THR A 205 -3.57 9.50 -16.44
CA THR A 205 -2.76 8.71 -15.51
C THR A 205 -1.30 9.09 -15.63
N ALA A 206 -0.60 9.11 -14.49
CA ALA A 206 0.83 9.40 -14.48
C ALA A 206 1.64 8.25 -15.10
N GLU A 207 2.81 8.58 -15.64
CA GLU A 207 3.74 7.58 -16.15
C GLU A 207 4.22 6.63 -15.05
N LYS A 208 4.55 5.38 -15.41
CA LYS A 208 4.98 4.35 -14.45
C LYS A 208 6.23 4.72 -13.65
N THR A 209 7.13 5.50 -14.26
CA THR A 209 8.41 5.98 -13.73
C THR A 209 8.27 7.19 -12.80
N THR A 210 7.07 7.75 -12.68
CA THR A 210 6.81 8.96 -11.88
C THR A 210 7.03 8.69 -10.39
N ASP A 211 7.78 9.59 -9.72
CA ASP A 211 7.80 9.65 -8.27
C ASP A 211 6.46 10.20 -7.77
N ILE A 212 5.73 9.36 -7.06
CA ILE A 212 4.36 9.65 -6.60
C ILE A 212 4.35 10.82 -5.61
N LEU A 213 5.34 10.91 -4.72
CA LEU A 213 5.38 11.96 -3.71
C LEU A 213 5.71 13.31 -4.35
N GLU A 214 6.63 13.32 -5.32
CA GLU A 214 6.95 14.54 -6.07
C GLU A 214 5.78 14.97 -6.97
N TRP A 215 5.04 14.02 -7.54
CA TRP A 215 3.81 14.29 -8.29
C TRP A 215 2.77 15.00 -7.41
N TRP A 216 2.48 14.46 -6.22
CA TRP A 216 1.51 15.07 -5.29
C TRP A 216 1.97 16.43 -4.75
N LYS A 217 3.29 16.63 -4.62
CA LYS A 217 3.86 17.92 -4.24
C LYS A 217 3.65 18.97 -5.33
N THR A 218 3.83 18.60 -6.60
CA THR A 218 3.59 19.46 -7.76
C THR A 218 2.10 19.78 -7.91
N MET A 219 1.24 18.78 -7.72
CA MET A 219 -0.22 18.92 -7.87
C MET A 219 -0.93 19.48 -6.63
N LYS A 220 -0.19 19.84 -5.58
CA LYS A 220 -0.74 20.36 -4.31
C LYS A 220 -1.60 21.61 -4.49
N LEU A 221 -1.28 22.48 -5.45
CA LEU A 221 -2.07 23.68 -5.73
C LEU A 221 -3.43 23.35 -6.36
N GLN A 222 -3.48 22.30 -7.19
CA GLN A 222 -4.70 21.84 -7.84
C GLN A 222 -5.56 20.99 -6.90
N TYR A 223 -4.92 20.15 -6.08
CA TYR A 223 -5.57 19.22 -5.15
C TYR A 223 -5.13 19.44 -3.69
N PRO A 224 -5.43 20.60 -3.08
CA PRO A 224 -4.91 20.96 -1.77
C PRO A 224 -5.42 20.08 -0.62
N ILE A 225 -6.62 19.50 -0.75
CA ILE A 225 -7.16 18.59 0.28
C ILE A 225 -6.70 17.16 -0.02
N LEU A 226 -6.86 16.69 -1.25
CA LEU A 226 -6.53 15.31 -1.63
C LEU A 226 -5.03 15.01 -1.48
N SER A 227 -4.15 15.98 -1.76
CA SER A 227 -2.69 15.83 -1.54
C SER A 227 -2.30 15.61 -0.07
N ASN A 228 -3.12 16.04 0.89
CA ASN A 228 -2.90 15.73 2.31
C ASN A 228 -3.27 14.28 2.62
N TYR A 229 -4.32 13.74 1.98
CA TYR A 229 -4.68 12.33 2.09
C TYR A 229 -3.60 11.45 1.45
N ALA A 230 -3.14 11.81 0.25
CA ALA A 230 -2.06 11.13 -0.43
C ALA A 230 -0.81 11.02 0.46
N ARG A 231 -0.37 12.12 1.05
CA ARG A 231 0.78 12.13 1.97
C ARG A 231 0.54 11.29 3.22
N LYS A 232 -0.67 11.27 3.76
CA LYS A 232 -1.01 10.47 4.95
C LYS A 232 -0.91 8.98 4.68
N TYR A 233 -1.46 8.51 3.56
CA TYR A 233 -1.59 7.08 3.29
C TYR A 233 -0.43 6.49 2.50
N LEU A 234 0.17 7.22 1.56
CA LEU A 234 1.28 6.71 0.74
C LEU A 234 2.60 6.59 1.50
N CYS A 235 2.77 7.33 2.60
CA CYS A 235 3.97 7.23 3.43
C CYS A 235 3.97 6.01 4.36
N ILE A 236 2.89 5.23 4.40
CA ILE A 236 2.82 4.01 5.20
C ILE A 236 3.64 2.93 4.50
N PRO A 237 4.62 2.29 5.15
CA PRO A 237 5.36 1.19 4.54
C PRO A 237 4.45 -0.04 4.40
N ALA A 238 4.60 -0.78 3.30
CA ALA A 238 3.85 -2.03 3.08
C ALA A 238 4.23 -3.14 4.07
N THR A 239 5.45 -3.11 4.62
CA THR A 239 6.00 -4.18 5.47
C THR A 239 6.78 -3.60 6.66
N SER A 240 6.93 -4.42 7.71
CA SER A 240 7.84 -4.15 8.84
C SER A 240 9.32 -4.43 8.50
N ALA A 241 9.64 -4.87 7.28
CA ALA A 241 11.00 -5.27 6.92
C ALA A 241 12.03 -4.14 7.13
N THR A 242 11.61 -2.88 6.96
CA THR A 242 12.47 -1.72 7.21
C THR A 242 12.85 -1.59 8.67
N SER A 243 11.88 -1.71 9.59
CA SER A 243 12.18 -1.68 11.02
C SER A 243 13.00 -2.89 11.42
N GLU A 244 12.70 -4.08 10.90
CA GLU A 244 13.50 -5.29 11.13
C GLU A 244 14.95 -5.17 10.64
N ARG A 245 15.21 -4.50 9.50
CA ARG A 245 16.58 -4.23 9.02
C ARG A 245 17.34 -3.29 9.95
N VAL A 246 16.68 -2.23 10.43
CA VAL A 246 17.26 -1.31 11.42
C VAL A 246 17.54 -2.04 12.73
N PHE A 247 16.58 -2.82 13.25
CA PHE A 247 16.74 -3.62 14.46
C PHE A 247 17.76 -4.75 14.31
N SER A 248 17.92 -5.35 13.12
CA SER A 248 18.96 -6.36 12.86
C SER A 248 20.35 -5.73 12.82
N SER A 249 20.46 -4.55 12.22
CA SER A 249 21.72 -3.79 12.19
C SER A 249 22.10 -3.29 13.58
N ALA A 250 21.14 -2.75 14.33
CA ALA A 250 21.30 -2.36 15.73
C ALA A 250 21.59 -3.59 16.60
N GLY A 251 20.92 -4.73 16.35
CA GLY A 251 21.15 -6.00 17.02
C GLY A 251 22.59 -6.48 16.84
N ASN A 252 23.15 -6.39 15.64
CA ASN A 252 24.57 -6.69 15.38
C ASN A 252 25.49 -5.72 16.14
N VAL A 253 25.17 -4.43 16.23
CA VAL A 253 25.95 -3.46 17.03
C VAL A 253 25.87 -3.77 18.53
N VAL A 254 24.70 -4.17 19.02
CA VAL A 254 24.44 -4.48 20.44
C VAL A 254 25.01 -5.84 20.85
N THR A 255 25.05 -6.83 19.94
CA THR A 255 25.51 -8.20 20.26
C THR A 255 26.98 -8.47 19.89
N ALA A 256 27.58 -7.77 18.92
CA ALA A 256 28.92 -8.13 18.43
C ALA A 256 30.09 -7.68 19.33
N ARG A 257 29.86 -6.92 20.41
CA ARG A 257 30.91 -6.59 21.38
C ARG A 257 30.30 -6.41 22.76
N ARG A 258 31.02 -6.84 23.79
CA ARG A 258 30.71 -6.70 25.23
C ARG A 258 30.51 -5.23 25.66
N THR A 259 29.47 -4.57 25.16
CA THR A 259 29.07 -3.23 25.55
C THR A 259 27.55 -3.27 25.74
N THR A 260 27.13 -3.43 26.98
CA THR A 260 25.76 -3.15 27.40
C THR A 260 25.50 -1.66 27.19
N LEU A 261 24.94 -1.29 26.04
CA LEU A 261 24.34 0.03 25.86
C LEU A 261 23.06 0.06 26.70
N ALA A 262 22.93 1.08 27.55
CA ALA A 262 21.72 1.30 28.33
C ALA A 262 20.53 1.52 27.37
N VAL A 263 19.34 1.05 27.79
CA VAL A 263 18.09 1.08 27.00
C VAL A 263 17.80 2.49 26.43
N GLU A 264 18.10 3.54 27.20
CA GLU A 264 17.92 4.95 26.82
C GLU A 264 18.75 5.40 25.60
N ASN A 265 19.85 4.71 25.28
CA ASN A 265 20.68 5.03 24.12
C ASN A 265 20.29 4.24 22.87
N VAL A 266 19.50 3.16 23.01
CA VAL A 266 18.99 2.37 21.89
C VAL A 266 17.82 3.08 21.21
N GLU A 267 16.99 3.81 21.96
CA GLU A 267 15.86 4.59 21.42
C GLU A 267 16.30 5.85 20.67
N LYS A 268 17.52 6.34 20.92
CA LYS A 268 18.08 7.55 20.28
C LYS A 268 18.88 7.26 19.01
N MET A 269 19.04 5.98 18.64
CA MET A 269 19.82 5.51 17.51
C MET A 269 18.93 5.23 16.30
#